data_AF-A0A1G9Z558-F1
#
_entry.id   AF-A0A1G9Z558-F1
#
_cell.length_a   1.000
_cell.length_b   1.000
_cell.length_c   1.000
_cell.angle_alpha   90.00
_cell.angle_beta   90.00
_cell.angle_gamma   90.00
#
_symmetry.space_group_name_H-M   'P 1'
#
loop_
_entity.id
_entity.type
_entity.pdbx_description
1 polymer ?
#
loop_
_entity_poly.entity_id
_entity_poly.type
_entity_poly.pdbx_seq_one_letter_code
_entity_poly.pdbx_strand_id
1 'polypeptide(L)'
;MSHNTLAPEVTVATEVYADPLATVADNSPRAKARVLAGLRQRFLLETPSTPNVELIFEDLDAVLGEYGGDLTAAEIADIRPRLHAALRRIVFVSQQPASGVSQHRFDASLRLLTERFPADFTAALGHLRRLAMAVSDLLDELLEDLP
;
A
#
# COMPACT_ATOMS: atom_id res chain seq x y z
N MET A 1 -0.59 66.09 28.41
CA MET A 1 -0.45 65.63 27.02
C MET A 1 0.64 64.56 27.02
N SER A 2 0.31 63.33 27.36
CA SER A 2 -0.30 62.28 26.52
C SER A 2 0.78 61.37 25.94
N HIS A 3 0.88 60.21 26.59
CA HIS A 3 1.29 58.88 26.13
C HIS A 3 1.95 58.77 24.76
N ASN A 4 3.19 58.25 24.72
CA ASN A 4 3.65 57.49 23.57
C ASN A 4 3.84 56.03 23.99
N THR A 5 3.05 55.18 23.35
CA THR A 5 2.80 53.78 23.65
C THR A 5 3.94 52.91 23.11
N LEU A 6 4.46 52.03 23.97
CA LEU A 6 5.33 50.91 23.58
C LEU A 6 4.52 49.95 22.68
N ALA A 7 4.94 49.76 21.44
CA ALA A 7 4.45 48.67 20.61
C ALA A 7 5.22 47.38 20.99
N PRO A 8 4.55 46.25 21.22
CA PRO A 8 5.21 45.00 21.55
C PRO A 8 5.84 44.35 20.30
N GLU A 9 7.08 43.87 20.45
CA GLU A 9 7.76 42.98 19.52
C GLU A 9 6.94 41.69 19.35
N VAL A 10 6.39 41.49 18.15
CA VAL A 10 5.77 40.23 17.76
C VAL A 10 6.89 39.23 17.51
N THR A 11 7.24 38.47 18.55
CA THR A 11 8.06 37.28 18.42
C THR A 11 7.19 36.20 17.78
N VAL A 12 7.33 36.02 16.46
CA VAL A 12 6.74 34.88 15.76
C VAL A 12 7.55 33.65 16.15
N ALA A 13 7.08 32.95 17.18
CA ALA A 13 7.54 31.60 17.48
C ALA A 13 7.21 30.75 16.25
N THR A 14 8.25 30.43 15.47
CA THR A 14 8.14 29.46 14.38
C THR A 14 8.10 28.10 15.06
N GLU A 15 6.90 27.68 15.47
CA GLU A 15 6.67 26.28 15.83
C GLU A 15 6.98 25.46 14.59
N VAL A 16 8.11 24.77 14.64
CA VAL A 16 8.46 23.69 13.72
C VAL A 16 7.38 22.63 13.91
N TYR A 17 6.35 22.69 13.07
CA TYR A 17 5.34 21.64 12.97
C TYR A 17 6.09 20.40 12.44
N ALA A 18 6.60 19.59 13.36
CA ALA A 18 7.10 18.27 13.05
C ALA A 18 5.91 17.49 12.48
N ASP A 19 5.94 17.28 11.17
CA ASP A 19 4.97 16.49 10.44
C ASP A 19 4.91 15.08 11.05
N PRO A 20 3.81 14.68 11.72
CA PRO A 20 3.70 13.36 12.34
C PRO A 20 3.38 12.26 11.32
N LEU A 21 3.38 12.57 10.01
CA LEU A 21 3.07 11.60 8.96
C LEU A 21 4.28 11.14 8.14
N ALA A 22 5.50 11.52 8.53
CA ALA A 22 6.71 10.88 8.02
C ALA A 22 6.94 9.51 8.67
N THR A 23 5.92 8.64 8.71
CA THR A 23 6.15 7.20 8.83
C THR A 23 6.70 6.76 7.49
N VAL A 24 8.00 6.99 7.29
CA VAL A 24 8.77 6.31 6.26
C VAL A 24 8.58 4.84 6.57
N ALA A 25 7.75 4.16 5.79
CA ALA A 25 7.63 2.72 5.83
C ALA A 25 9.06 2.18 5.79
N ASP A 26 9.52 1.61 6.91
CA ASP A 26 10.87 1.10 7.03
C ASP A 26 10.99 -0.04 6.01
N ASN A 27 11.57 0.25 4.86
CA ASN A 27 11.80 -0.71 3.80
C ASN A 27 12.95 -1.68 4.13
N SER A 28 13.41 -1.70 5.39
CA SER A 28 14.47 -2.59 5.83
C SER A 28 14.08 -4.06 5.59
N PRO A 29 15.07 -4.92 5.26
CA PRO A 29 14.87 -6.36 5.16
C PRO A 29 14.22 -6.99 6.41
N ARG A 30 14.39 -6.38 7.59
CA ARG A 30 13.81 -6.85 8.86
C ARG A 30 12.33 -6.52 8.99
N ALA A 31 11.90 -5.32 8.56
CA ALA A 31 10.50 -4.96 8.47
C ALA A 31 9.78 -5.84 7.44
N LYS A 32 10.36 -5.99 6.23
CA LYS A 32 9.85 -6.93 5.21
C LYS A 32 9.74 -8.37 5.73
N ALA A 33 10.73 -8.86 6.49
CA ALA A 33 10.68 -10.21 7.07
C ALA A 33 9.59 -10.39 8.15
N ARG A 34 9.35 -9.37 9.00
CA ARG A 34 8.26 -9.40 10.00
C ARG A 34 6.89 -9.33 9.34
N VAL A 35 6.76 -8.46 8.34
CA VAL A 35 5.58 -8.37 7.49
C VAL A 35 5.33 -9.71 6.80
N LEU A 36 6.33 -10.29 6.15
CA LEU A 36 6.25 -11.62 5.54
C LEU A 36 5.85 -12.72 6.53
N ALA A 37 6.34 -12.66 7.77
CA ALA A 37 6.00 -13.62 8.82
C ALA A 37 4.56 -13.45 9.32
N GLY A 38 4.12 -12.22 9.60
CA GLY A 38 2.74 -11.91 9.99
C GLY A 38 1.75 -12.19 8.86
N LEU A 39 2.14 -11.89 7.63
CA LEU A 39 1.37 -12.27 6.45
C LEU A 39 1.35 -13.79 6.30
N ARG A 40 2.48 -14.50 6.48
CA ARG A 40 2.47 -15.97 6.47
C ARG A 40 1.52 -16.54 7.52
N GLN A 41 1.54 -15.98 8.73
CA GLN A 41 0.70 -16.43 9.83
C GLN A 41 -0.80 -16.14 9.62
N ARG A 42 -1.15 -15.01 9.00
CA ARG A 42 -2.56 -14.60 8.72
C ARG A 42 -3.10 -15.11 7.37
N PHE A 43 -2.24 -15.24 6.35
CA PHE A 43 -2.59 -15.57 4.96
C PHE A 43 -2.27 -17.01 4.54
N LEU A 44 -1.22 -17.61 5.10
CA LEU A 44 -0.57 -18.84 4.63
C LEU A 44 -0.55 -19.93 5.73
N LEU A 45 -1.73 -20.38 6.15
CA LEU A 45 -1.84 -21.80 6.48
C LEU A 45 -1.64 -22.55 5.16
N GLU A 46 -0.47 -23.16 5.03
CA GLU A 46 0.07 -23.91 3.90
C GLU A 46 -1.02 -24.53 3.02
N THR A 47 -1.41 -23.83 1.96
CA THR A 47 -2.22 -24.38 0.88
C THR A 47 -1.46 -24.19 -0.42
N PRO A 48 -1.34 -25.22 -1.29
CA PRO A 48 -0.51 -25.19 -2.49
C PRO A 48 -0.91 -24.15 -3.53
N SER A 49 -2.05 -23.47 -3.33
CA SER A 49 -2.60 -22.46 -4.23
C SER A 49 -2.23 -21.02 -3.84
N THR A 50 -1.43 -20.82 -2.79
CA THR A 50 -1.19 -19.47 -2.28
C THR A 50 -0.05 -18.80 -3.07
N PRO A 51 -0.26 -17.59 -3.63
CA PRO A 51 0.81 -16.87 -4.31
C PRO A 51 1.99 -16.66 -3.36
N ASN A 52 3.20 -16.94 -3.84
CA ASN A 52 4.42 -16.74 -3.08
C ASN A 52 4.51 -15.26 -2.66
N VAL A 53 4.46 -14.98 -1.35
CA VAL A 53 4.39 -13.59 -0.85
C VAL A 53 5.67 -12.83 -1.18
N GLU A 54 6.82 -13.50 -1.28
CA GLU A 54 8.05 -12.88 -1.77
C GLU A 54 7.88 -12.38 -3.20
N LEU A 55 7.26 -13.20 -4.06
CA LEU A 55 6.95 -12.83 -5.44
C LEU A 55 5.91 -11.70 -5.53
N ILE A 56 4.98 -11.59 -4.58
CA ILE A 56 4.07 -10.43 -4.51
C ILE A 56 4.85 -9.15 -4.21
N PHE A 57 5.82 -9.18 -3.28
CA PHE A 57 6.65 -8.00 -3.00
C PHE A 57 7.56 -7.63 -4.17
N GLU A 58 8.09 -8.62 -4.89
CA GLU A 58 8.83 -8.39 -6.14
C GLU A 58 7.92 -7.75 -7.20
N ASP A 59 6.69 -8.26 -7.36
CA ASP A 59 5.69 -7.68 -8.27
C ASP A 59 5.31 -6.24 -7.88
N LEU A 60 5.16 -5.96 -6.58
CA LEU A 60 4.89 -4.60 -6.08
C LEU A 60 6.08 -3.67 -6.35
N ASP A 61 7.30 -4.10 -6.09
CA ASP A 61 8.51 -3.31 -6.35
C ASP A 61 8.71 -3.08 -7.85
N ALA A 62 8.43 -4.08 -8.69
CA ALA A 62 8.48 -3.96 -10.13
C ALA A 62 7.43 -2.97 -10.68
N VAL A 63 6.26 -2.86 -10.05
CA VAL A 63 5.16 -2.00 -10.52
C VAL A 63 5.19 -0.59 -9.92
N LEU A 64 5.56 -0.46 -8.64
CA LEU A 64 5.52 0.78 -7.86
C LEU A 64 6.91 1.38 -7.61
N GLY A 65 7.97 0.61 -7.78
CA GLY A 65 9.34 1.05 -7.57
C GLY A 65 9.84 2.01 -8.65
N GLU A 66 11.09 2.42 -8.50
CA GLU A 66 11.74 3.45 -9.33
C GLU A 66 11.68 3.15 -10.84
N TYR A 67 11.68 1.86 -11.21
CA TYR A 67 11.61 1.37 -12.59
C TYR A 67 10.21 0.93 -13.04
N GLY A 68 9.16 1.17 -12.26
CA GLY A 68 7.79 0.78 -12.61
C GLY A 68 7.23 1.45 -13.88
N GLY A 69 7.95 2.42 -14.43
CA GLY A 69 7.75 3.03 -15.75
C GLY A 69 8.07 2.12 -16.93
N ASP A 70 8.97 1.15 -16.75
CA ASP A 70 9.69 0.47 -17.83
C ASP A 70 9.22 -0.97 -18.07
N LEU A 71 8.11 -1.37 -17.45
CA LEU A 71 7.53 -2.71 -17.63
C LEU A 71 7.12 -2.97 -19.08
N THR A 72 7.55 -4.10 -19.61
CA THR A 72 7.13 -4.59 -20.93
C THR A 72 5.71 -5.18 -20.89
N ALA A 73 5.09 -5.32 -22.06
CA ALA A 73 3.77 -5.94 -22.16
C ALA A 73 3.75 -7.40 -21.67
N ALA A 74 4.87 -8.12 -21.82
CA ALA A 74 5.00 -9.49 -21.31
C ALA A 74 5.02 -9.51 -19.77
N GLU A 75 5.80 -8.62 -19.15
CA GLU A 75 5.83 -8.51 -17.69
C GLU A 75 4.49 -8.10 -17.11
N ILE A 76 3.77 -7.15 -17.74
CA ILE A 76 2.40 -6.80 -17.34
C ILE A 76 1.47 -8.02 -17.41
N ALA A 77 1.57 -8.83 -18.47
CA ALA A 77 0.74 -10.02 -18.64
C ALA A 77 1.03 -11.08 -17.56
N ASP A 78 2.28 -11.20 -17.12
CA ASP A 78 2.72 -12.15 -16.09
C ASP A 78 2.40 -11.68 -14.67
N ILE A 79 2.62 -10.40 -14.36
CA ILE A 79 2.41 -9.81 -13.02
C ILE A 79 0.91 -9.69 -12.71
N ARG A 80 0.11 -9.27 -13.69
CA ARG A 80 -1.34 -9.03 -13.53
C ARG A 80 -2.09 -10.17 -12.82
N PRO A 81 -2.05 -11.44 -13.28
CA PRO A 81 -2.80 -12.51 -12.63
C PRO A 81 -2.34 -12.76 -11.19
N ARG A 82 -1.05 -12.54 -10.89
CA ARG A 82 -0.51 -12.71 -9.53
C ARG A 82 -0.99 -11.61 -8.59
N LEU A 83 -0.91 -10.34 -9.00
CA LEU A 83 -1.44 -9.22 -8.21
C LEU A 83 -2.97 -9.30 -8.03
N HIS A 84 -3.71 -9.74 -9.04
CA HIS A 84 -5.17 -9.92 -8.92
C HIS A 84 -5.51 -11.03 -7.93
N ALA A 85 -4.80 -12.17 -8.00
CA ALA A 85 -4.97 -13.27 -7.04
C ALA A 85 -4.58 -12.85 -5.61
N ALA A 86 -3.50 -12.09 -5.46
CA ALA A 86 -3.08 -11.51 -4.19
C ALA A 86 -4.17 -10.60 -3.62
N LEU A 87 -4.65 -9.62 -4.39
CA LEU A 87 -5.68 -8.68 -3.96
C LEU A 87 -6.97 -9.41 -3.54
N ARG A 88 -7.41 -10.41 -4.34
CA ARG A 88 -8.58 -11.23 -4.00
C ARG A 88 -8.41 -11.93 -2.66
N ARG A 89 -7.22 -12.46 -2.39
CA ARG A 89 -6.93 -13.16 -1.13
C ARG A 89 -6.86 -12.18 0.05
N ILE A 90 -6.25 -11.02 -0.14
CA ILE A 90 -6.16 -9.94 0.85
C ILE A 90 -7.56 -9.48 1.24
N VAL A 91 -8.38 -9.11 0.25
CA VAL A 91 -9.79 -8.75 0.45
C VAL A 91 -10.56 -9.83 1.19
N PHE A 92 -10.39 -11.12 0.86
CA PHE A 92 -11.06 -12.20 1.58
C PHE A 92 -10.69 -12.24 3.07
N VAL A 93 -9.42 -12.00 3.43
CA VAL A 93 -8.97 -11.95 4.82
C VAL A 93 -9.46 -10.67 5.51
N SER A 94 -9.49 -9.54 4.79
CA SER A 94 -9.99 -8.26 5.31
C SER A 94 -11.47 -8.29 5.71
N GLN A 95 -12.26 -9.26 5.22
CA GLN A 95 -13.66 -9.46 5.62
C GLN A 95 -13.82 -9.99 7.05
N GLN A 96 -12.76 -10.51 7.67
CA GLN A 96 -12.87 -11.09 9.00
C GLN A 96 -13.10 -10.00 10.05
N PRO A 97 -14.00 -10.22 11.03
CA PRO A 97 -14.19 -9.29 12.13
C PRO A 97 -12.87 -9.16 12.91
N ALA A 98 -12.35 -7.94 13.04
CA ALA A 98 -11.02 -7.59 13.58
C ALA A 98 -9.84 -7.64 12.60
N SER A 99 -10.08 -7.47 11.29
CA SER A 99 -8.98 -7.31 10.32
C SER A 99 -8.21 -5.99 10.43
N GLY A 100 -8.75 -4.97 11.09
CA GLY A 100 -8.14 -3.63 11.17
C GLY A 100 -8.30 -2.77 9.91
N VAL A 101 -8.76 -3.39 8.80
CA VAL A 101 -8.90 -2.73 7.50
C VAL A 101 -10.11 -1.80 7.46
N SER A 102 -9.91 -0.61 6.92
CA SER A 102 -10.97 0.37 6.75
C SER A 102 -11.97 -0.06 5.66
N GLN A 103 -13.27 0.12 5.93
CA GLN A 103 -14.34 -0.25 4.99
C GLN A 103 -14.17 0.44 3.62
N HIS A 104 -13.65 1.68 3.61
CA HIS A 104 -13.39 2.42 2.39
C HIS A 104 -12.35 1.73 1.49
N ARG A 105 -11.21 1.29 2.04
CA ARG A 105 -10.17 0.59 1.25
C ARG A 105 -10.64 -0.79 0.81
N PHE A 106 -11.41 -1.47 1.65
CA PHE A 106 -12.04 -2.74 1.31
C PHE A 106 -12.97 -2.60 0.09
N ASP A 107 -13.90 -1.64 0.11
CA ASP A 107 -14.86 -1.43 -0.98
C ASP A 107 -14.17 -0.97 -2.27
N ALA A 108 -13.16 -0.10 -2.18
CA ALA A 108 -12.37 0.33 -3.32
C ALA A 108 -11.64 -0.85 -3.99
N SER A 109 -11.06 -1.74 -3.18
CA SER A 109 -10.36 -2.93 -3.66
C SER A 109 -11.31 -3.94 -4.32
N LEU A 110 -12.51 -4.11 -3.77
CA LEU A 110 -13.55 -4.93 -4.39
C LEU A 110 -13.96 -4.41 -5.77
N ARG A 111 -14.18 -3.09 -5.91
CA ARG A 111 -14.50 -2.49 -7.20
C ARG A 111 -13.40 -2.77 -8.22
N LEU A 112 -12.15 -2.58 -7.81
CA LEU A 112 -10.99 -2.82 -8.66
C LEU A 112 -10.88 -4.28 -9.14
N LEU A 113 -11.22 -5.25 -8.29
CA LEU A 113 -11.25 -6.67 -8.68
C LEU A 113 -12.30 -6.99 -9.76
N THR A 114 -13.39 -6.22 -9.81
CA THR A 114 -14.48 -6.39 -10.77
C THR A 114 -14.32 -5.55 -12.04
N GLU A 115 -13.41 -4.58 -12.03
CA GLU A 115 -13.11 -3.77 -13.20
C GLU A 115 -12.51 -4.62 -14.34
N ARG A 116 -12.91 -4.31 -15.57
CA ARG A 116 -12.32 -4.95 -16.75
C ARG A 116 -10.88 -4.46 -16.94
N PHE A 117 -9.94 -5.39 -17.07
CA PHE A 117 -8.56 -5.04 -17.37
C PHE A 117 -8.44 -4.44 -18.78
N PRO A 118 -7.78 -3.27 -18.95
CA PRO A 118 -7.65 -2.61 -20.25
C PRO A 118 -6.79 -3.42 -21.24
N ALA A 119 -7.09 -3.27 -22.54
CA ALA A 119 -6.29 -3.88 -23.63
C ALA A 119 -5.19 -2.96 -24.15
N ASP A 120 -5.36 -1.63 -24.01
CA ASP A 120 -4.32 -0.65 -24.32
C ASP A 120 -3.19 -0.74 -23.29
N PHE A 121 -1.94 -0.67 -23.75
CA PHE A 121 -0.76 -0.84 -22.90
C PHE A 121 -0.68 0.22 -21.79
N THR A 122 -0.86 1.49 -22.12
CA THR A 122 -0.77 2.59 -21.13
C THR A 122 -1.87 2.46 -20.09
N ALA A 123 -3.09 2.17 -20.53
CA ALA A 123 -4.21 1.92 -19.63
C ALA A 123 -4.01 0.67 -18.77
N ALA A 124 -3.44 -0.40 -19.34
CA ALA A 124 -3.12 -1.64 -18.64
C ALA A 124 -2.08 -1.40 -17.54
N LEU A 125 -1.02 -0.66 -17.83
CA LEU A 125 0.00 -0.28 -16.86
C LEU A 125 -0.60 0.59 -15.74
N GLY A 126 -1.44 1.56 -16.09
CA GLY A 126 -2.16 2.38 -15.10
C GLY A 126 -3.08 1.54 -14.21
N HIS A 127 -3.78 0.55 -14.78
CA HIS A 127 -4.61 -0.37 -14.00
C HIS A 127 -3.76 -1.30 -13.11
N LEU A 128 -2.62 -1.78 -13.61
CA LEU A 128 -1.68 -2.61 -12.84
C LEU A 128 -1.13 -1.85 -11.64
N ARG A 129 -0.77 -0.57 -11.79
CA ARG A 129 -0.36 0.30 -10.67
C ARG A 129 -1.46 0.46 -9.63
N ARG A 130 -2.71 0.67 -10.06
CA ARG A 130 -3.85 0.73 -9.12
C ARG A 130 -4.02 -0.59 -8.36
N LEU A 131 -3.84 -1.74 -9.02
CA LEU A 131 -3.88 -3.05 -8.35
C LEU A 131 -2.75 -3.16 -7.32
N ALA A 132 -1.53 -2.80 -7.69
CA ALA A 132 -0.38 -2.83 -6.79
C ALA A 132 -0.56 -1.89 -5.59
N MET A 133 -1.06 -0.67 -5.80
CA MET A 133 -1.38 0.26 -4.72
C MET A 133 -2.43 -0.31 -3.77
N ALA A 134 -3.53 -0.85 -4.28
CA ALA A 134 -4.58 -1.44 -3.45
C ALA A 134 -4.07 -2.65 -2.64
N VAL A 135 -3.18 -3.44 -3.22
CA VAL A 135 -2.49 -4.53 -2.50
C VAL A 135 -1.62 -3.95 -1.38
N SER A 136 -0.73 -3.00 -1.68
CA SER A 136 0.15 -2.37 -0.68
C SER A 136 -0.66 -1.75 0.45
N ASP A 137 -1.66 -0.95 0.10
CA ASP A 137 -2.52 -0.22 1.03
C ASP A 137 -3.26 -1.13 2.00
N LEU A 138 -3.79 -2.26 1.51
CA LEU A 138 -4.46 -3.23 2.37
C LEU A 138 -3.46 -4.00 3.24
N LEU A 139 -2.29 -4.34 2.69
CA LEU A 139 -1.22 -4.96 3.48
C LEU A 139 -0.81 -4.04 4.61
N ASP A 140 -0.55 -2.77 4.35
CA ASP A 140 -0.16 -1.79 5.37
C ASP A 140 -1.18 -1.73 6.51
N GLU A 141 -2.48 -1.60 6.22
CA GLU A 141 -3.54 -1.59 7.25
C GLU A 141 -3.62 -2.93 8.02
N LEU A 142 -3.42 -4.06 7.34
CA LEU A 142 -3.39 -5.39 8.00
C LEU A 142 -2.16 -5.59 8.90
N LEU A 143 -1.10 -4.80 8.69
CA LEU A 143 0.17 -4.92 9.39
C LEU A 143 0.33 -3.89 10.50
N GLU A 144 -0.37 -2.75 10.42
CA GLU A 144 -0.41 -1.74 11.49
C GLU A 144 -0.86 -2.31 12.84
N ASP A 145 -1.72 -3.35 12.81
CA ASP A 145 -2.21 -4.05 14.00
C ASP A 145 -1.39 -5.29 14.41
N LEU A 146 -0.18 -5.48 13.86
CA LEU A 146 0.73 -6.53 14.35
C LEU A 146 1.52 -6.03 15.57
N PRO A 147 1.48 -6.75 16.71
CA PRO A 147 2.18 -6.35 17.94
C PRO A 147 3.71 -6.42 17.83
#